data_AF-A0A3D0D8C4-F1
#
_entry.id   AF-A0A3D0D8C4-F1
#
_cell.length_a   1.000
_cell.length_b   1.000
_cell.length_c   1.000
_cell.angle_alpha   90.00
_cell.angle_beta   90.00
_cell.angle_gamma   90.00
#
_symmetry.space_group_name_H-M   'P 1'
#
loop_
_entity.id
_entity.type
_entity.pdbx_description
1 polymer ?
#
loop_
_entity_poly.entity_id
_entity_poly.type
_entity_poly.pdbx_seq_one_letter_code
_entity_poly.pdbx_strand_id
1 'polypeptide(L)'
;DAAAALESVAGVTAVQRQGDAAFEIECHSETDCRPALAELAVTRGWGLLELRPSGMSLEDIFLELTGAESEAGVADDEAGEEESDA
;
A
#
# COMPACT_ATOMS: atom_id res chain seq x y z
N ASP A 1 -11.29 -10.12 18.36
CA ASP A 1 -11.46 -9.87 16.92
C ASP A 1 -10.13 -10.22 16.23
N ALA A 2 -10.18 -10.82 15.03
CA ALA A 2 -8.98 -11.15 14.27
C ALA A 2 -8.33 -9.90 13.66
N ALA A 3 -9.12 -8.94 13.16
CA ALA A 3 -8.60 -7.71 12.55
C ALA A 3 -7.77 -6.91 13.56
N ALA A 4 -8.36 -6.59 14.72
CA ALA A 4 -7.66 -5.86 15.78
C ALA A 4 -6.40 -6.57 16.32
N ALA A 5 -6.38 -7.92 16.27
CA ALA A 5 -5.20 -8.67 16.66
C ALA A 5 -4.08 -8.57 15.61
N LEU A 6 -4.42 -8.60 14.32
CA LEU A 6 -3.47 -8.40 13.22
C LEU A 6 -2.88 -6.98 13.24
N GLU A 7 -3.72 -5.96 13.50
CA GLU A 7 -3.28 -4.56 13.63
C GLU A 7 -2.29 -4.33 14.78
N SER A 8 -2.31 -5.18 15.81
CA SER A 8 -1.39 -5.07 16.94
C SER A 8 0.03 -5.59 16.67
N VAL A 9 0.24 -6.23 15.51
CA VAL A 9 1.56 -6.76 15.13
C VAL A 9 2.48 -5.61 14.73
N ALA A 10 3.67 -5.57 15.32
CA ALA A 10 4.66 -4.55 15.01
C ALA A 10 5.01 -4.57 13.51
N GLY A 11 4.97 -3.38 12.89
CA GLY A 11 5.25 -3.23 11.46
C GLY A 11 3.99 -3.21 10.59
N VAL A 12 2.83 -3.66 11.08
CA VAL A 12 1.57 -3.60 10.35
C VAL A 12 1.04 -2.16 10.30
N THR A 13 0.75 -1.68 9.10
CA THR A 13 0.23 -0.32 8.85
C THR A 13 -1.24 -0.32 8.49
N ALA A 14 -1.73 -1.38 7.85
CA ALA A 14 -3.15 -1.54 7.52
C ALA A 14 -3.55 -3.01 7.50
N VAL A 15 -4.79 -3.29 7.88
CA VAL A 15 -5.43 -4.60 7.78
C VAL A 15 -6.77 -4.42 7.08
N GLN A 16 -6.96 -5.10 5.96
CA GLN A 16 -8.21 -5.12 5.21
C GLN A 16 -8.76 -6.54 5.16
N ARG A 17 -10.06 -6.69 5.39
CA ARG A 17 -10.71 -8.00 5.28
C ARG A 17 -11.08 -8.28 3.83
N GLN A 18 -10.55 -9.37 3.28
CA GLN A 18 -10.86 -9.90 1.95
C GLN A 18 -11.78 -11.12 2.13
N GLY A 19 -13.10 -10.89 2.26
CA GLY A 19 -14.09 -11.96 2.44
C GLY A 19 -14.11 -12.58 3.85
N ASP A 20 -14.58 -13.83 3.94
CA ASP A 20 -14.96 -14.44 5.23
C ASP A 20 -13.78 -14.89 6.10
N ALA A 21 -12.65 -15.26 5.49
CA ALA A 21 -11.50 -15.81 6.22
C ALA A 21 -10.13 -15.36 5.67
N ALA A 22 -10.09 -14.30 4.86
CA ALA A 22 -8.83 -13.75 4.35
C ALA A 22 -8.68 -12.28 4.73
N PHE A 23 -7.42 -11.89 4.90
CA PHE A 23 -7.01 -10.53 5.23
C PHE A 23 -5.83 -10.15 4.33
N GLU A 24 -5.88 -8.93 3.84
CA GLU A 24 -4.76 -8.25 3.21
C GLU A 24 -4.12 -7.34 4.25
N ILE A 25 -2.79 -7.41 4.33
CA ILE A 25 -2.02 -6.78 5.40
C ILE A 25 -0.89 -5.98 4.74
N GLU A 26 -0.87 -4.70 5.01
CA GLU A 26 0.22 -3.82 4.63
C GLU A 26 1.19 -3.67 5.79
N CYS A 27 2.48 -3.64 5.45
CA CYS A 27 3.56 -3.50 6.41
C CYS A 27 4.58 -2.48 5.94
N HIS A 28 5.30 -1.88 6.89
CA HIS A 28 6.47 -1.08 6.59
C HIS A 28 7.49 -1.88 5.77
N SER A 29 8.07 -1.25 4.74
CA SER A 29 9.05 -1.87 3.82
C SER A 29 10.31 -2.39 4.52
N GLU A 30 10.62 -1.87 5.71
CA GLU A 30 11.79 -2.23 6.50
C GLU A 30 11.59 -3.51 7.34
N THR A 31 10.37 -4.02 7.45
CA THR A 31 10.05 -5.17 8.33
C THR A 31 9.24 -6.22 7.61
N ASP A 32 9.76 -7.45 7.57
CA ASP A 32 8.97 -8.60 7.14
C ASP A 32 8.04 -9.06 8.26
N CYS A 33 6.75 -8.71 8.15
CA CYS A 33 5.72 -9.08 9.13
C CYS A 33 5.32 -10.56 9.10
N ARG A 34 5.65 -11.30 8.04
CA ARG A 34 5.12 -12.67 7.83
C ARG A 34 5.43 -13.64 8.98
N PRO A 35 6.64 -13.66 9.57
CA PRO A 35 6.93 -14.53 10.70
C PRO A 35 6.06 -14.23 11.93
N ALA A 36 5.89 -12.95 12.27
CA ALA A 36 5.09 -12.53 13.42
C ALA A 36 3.59 -12.81 13.20
N LEU A 37 3.09 -12.60 11.99
CA LEU A 37 1.72 -12.94 11.61
C LEU A 37 1.47 -14.46 11.70
N ALA A 38 2.43 -15.26 11.23
CA ALA A 38 2.35 -16.71 11.31
C ALA A 38 2.31 -17.20 12.77
N GLU A 39 3.21 -16.68 13.62
CA GLU A 39 3.24 -16.99 15.04
C GLU A 39 1.94 -16.59 15.75
N LEU A 40 1.41 -15.40 15.46
CA LEU A 40 0.15 -14.92 16.01
C LEU A 40 -1.00 -15.86 15.61
N ALA A 41 -1.09 -16.25 14.34
CA ALA A 41 -2.15 -17.12 13.85
C ALA A 41 -2.11 -18.51 14.50
N VAL A 42 -0.91 -19.05 14.72
CA VAL A 42 -0.72 -20.31 15.45
C VAL A 42 -1.11 -20.16 16.93
N THR A 43 -0.62 -19.12 17.60
CA THR A 43 -0.90 -18.85 19.02
C THR A 43 -2.39 -18.65 19.29
N ARG A 44 -3.10 -18.02 18.36
CA ARG A 44 -4.55 -17.79 18.45
C ARG A 44 -5.37 -18.99 17.96
N GLY A 45 -4.74 -20.02 17.39
CA GLY A 45 -5.40 -21.24 16.93
C GLY A 45 -6.29 -21.03 15.70
N TRP A 46 -5.96 -20.07 14.82
CA TRP A 46 -6.80 -19.74 13.66
C TRP A 46 -6.71 -20.74 12.51
N GLY A 47 -5.68 -21.60 12.49
CA GLY A 47 -5.48 -22.56 11.40
C GLY A 47 -5.01 -21.89 10.11
N LEU A 48 -3.85 -21.23 10.17
CA LEU A 48 -3.24 -20.53 9.02
C LEU A 48 -3.13 -21.45 7.80
N LEU A 49 -3.85 -21.12 6.73
CA LEU A 49 -3.87 -21.89 5.48
C LEU A 49 -2.70 -21.50 4.57
N GLU A 50 -2.52 -20.20 4.34
CA GLU A 50 -1.41 -19.67 3.53
C GLU A 50 -1.06 -18.23 3.93
N LEU A 51 0.18 -17.84 3.64
CA LEU A 51 0.61 -16.44 3.56
C LEU A 51 1.19 -16.22 2.16
N ARG A 52 0.57 -15.33 1.39
CA ARG A 52 1.02 -14.95 0.05
C ARG A 52 1.41 -13.48 0.03
N PRO A 53 2.53 -13.10 -0.60
CA PRO A 53 2.79 -11.70 -0.93
C PRO A 53 1.62 -11.17 -1.78
N SER A 54 1.10 -9.99 -1.45
CA SER A 54 0.28 -9.23 -2.39
C SER A 54 1.21 -8.73 -3.50
N GLY A 55 0.91 -9.10 -4.74
CA GLY A 55 1.60 -8.56 -5.91
C GLY A 55 0.98 -7.23 -6.30
N MET A 56 1.77 -6.33 -6.91
CA MET A 56 1.24 -5.17 -7.61
C MET A 56 0.28 -5.62 -8.72
N SER A 57 -0.76 -4.83 -8.97
CA SER A 57 -1.63 -5.11 -10.12
C SER A 57 -0.84 -4.88 -11.42
N LEU A 58 -1.24 -5.54 -12.51
CA LEU A 58 -0.63 -5.30 -13.83
C LEU A 58 -0.80 -3.84 -14.28
N GLU A 59 -1.86 -3.18 -13.83
CA GLU A 59 -2.10 -1.76 -14.09
C GLU A 59 -1.09 -0.90 -13.33
N ASP A 60 -0.82 -1.18 -12.05
CA ASP A 60 0.22 -0.48 -11.28
C ASP A 60 1.59 -0.64 -11.92
N ILE A 61 1.93 -1.87 -12.33
CA ILE A 61 3.19 -2.16 -13.05
C ILE A 61 3.23 -1.39 -14.38
N PHE A 62 2.12 -1.33 -15.11
CA PHE A 62 2.04 -0.57 -16.36
C PHE A 62 2.21 0.92 -16.12
N LEU A 63 1.57 1.49 -15.10
CA LEU A 63 1.70 2.89 -14.72
C LEU A 63 3.15 3.23 -14.33
N GLU A 64 3.82 2.39 -13.54
CA GLU A 64 5.22 2.59 -13.17
C GLU A 64 6.15 2.55 -14.40
N LEU A 65 5.95 1.57 -15.29
CA LEU A 65 6.77 1.41 -16.50
C LEU A 65 6.52 2.48 -17.57
N THR A 66 5.30 2.99 -17.68
CA THR A 66 4.93 4.02 -18.68
C THR A 66 4.96 5.45 -18.13
N GLY A 67 5.01 5.62 -16.81
CA GLY A 67 5.01 6.90 -16.10
C GLY A 67 6.39 7.54 -15.90
N ALA A 68 7.46 6.97 -16.45
CA ALA A 68 8.80 7.56 -16.43
C ALA A 68 8.94 8.77 -17.39
N GLU A 69 8.10 9.80 -17.23
CA GLU A 69 8.23 11.15 -17.80
C GLU A 69 7.10 12.05 -17.29
N SER A 70 7.08 12.44 -16.00
CA SER A 70 6.32 13.64 -15.53
C SER A 70 6.59 13.98 -14.06
N GLU A 71 7.86 14.19 -13.66
CA GLU A 71 8.15 15.02 -12.49
C GLU A 71 9.42 15.83 -12.71
N ALA A 72 9.29 16.99 -13.37
CA ALA A 72 10.25 18.09 -13.29
C ALA A 72 9.57 19.44 -13.59
N GLY A 73 9.15 20.15 -12.52
CA GLY A 73 8.97 21.62 -12.41
C GLY A 73 7.92 22.28 -13.35
N VAL A 74 7.13 23.27 -12.95
CA VAL A 74 7.31 24.35 -11.98
C VAL A 74 5.92 24.87 -11.61
N ALA A 75 5.73 25.12 -10.32
CA ALA A 75 4.63 25.92 -9.79
C ALA A 75 4.89 27.41 -9.98
N ASP A 76 3.83 28.15 -10.31
CA ASP A 76 3.54 29.54 -9.87
C ASP A 76 4.56 30.65 -10.20
N ASP A 77 4.19 31.60 -11.09
CA ASP A 77 4.30 33.07 -10.85
C ASP A 77 3.66 33.87 -12.01
N GLU A 78 2.50 34.46 -11.73
CA GLU A 78 2.06 35.85 -11.98
C GLU A 78 2.35 36.67 -13.26
N ALA A 79 1.40 37.59 -13.47
CA ALA A 79 1.49 38.91 -14.11
C ALA A 79 1.56 39.06 -15.64
N GLY A 80 0.38 39.34 -16.21
CA GLY A 80 0.08 40.62 -16.88
C GLY A 80 0.90 41.06 -18.09
N GLU A 81 0.23 41.21 -19.23
CA GLU A 81 0.38 42.40 -20.08
C GLU A 81 -0.89 42.57 -20.93
N GLU A 82 -1.59 43.68 -20.66
CA GLU A 82 -2.60 44.25 -21.54
C GLU A 82 -1.94 44.85 -22.79
N GLU A 83 -2.78 45.01 -23.81
CA GLU A 83 -2.77 46.12 -24.78
C GLU A 83 -2.02 46.00 -26.12
N SER A 84 -2.78 46.41 -27.17
CA SER A 84 -2.33 47.10 -28.38
C SER A 84 -1.67 46.21 -29.47
N ASP A 85 -1.97 46.31 -30.76
CA ASP A 85 -2.43 47.42 -31.58
C ASP A 85 -2.95 46.86 -32.93
N ALA A 86 -3.91 47.59 -33.51
CA ALA A 86 -4.24 47.76 -34.94
C ALA A 86 -4.17 46.60 -35.95
#